data_AF-A0A9J6D1W2-F1
#
_entry.id   AF-A0A9J6D1W2-F1
#
_cell.length_a   1.000
_cell.length_b   1.000
_cell.length_c   1.000
_cell.angle_alpha   90.00
_cell.angle_beta   90.00
_cell.angle_gamma   90.00
#
_symmetry.space_group_name_H-M   'P 1'
#
loop_
_entity.id
_entity.type
_entity.pdbx_description
1 polymer ?
#
loop_
_entity_poly.entity_id
_entity_poly.type
_entity_poly.pdbx_seq_one_letter_code
_entity_poly.pdbx_strand_id
1 'polypeptide(L)'
;MNQLAQLQVLLNHISTTTGPFFNVSSVPSSSTFNLLVSHIVTTTCRSRYLSFCLRKGLVPAEVLGLFGFALPTPGHANRVCRLIRSELWRQTRLLQDYLRVLCYASDPPWKAEVELRSLRAYTARMVEFWWASYLSSVLHVIRKKADKRRGESPVLVLGDDVEIPEHVERILKKGPKFSYEPVVPPQELLAFNRRVATRAPQDQYVRCLLEGVDALSRTCA
;
A
#
# COMPACT_ATOMS: atom_id res chain seq x y z
N MET A 1 1.68 -9.60 -20.07
CA MET A 1 2.12 -8.25 -19.64
C MET A 1 2.21 -8.03 -18.11
N ASN A 2 1.49 -8.76 -17.25
CA ASN A 2 1.48 -8.48 -15.80
C ASN A 2 2.72 -8.92 -14.98
N GLN A 3 3.58 -9.81 -15.49
CA GLN A 3 4.76 -10.29 -14.77
C GLN A 3 5.91 -9.27 -14.76
N LEU A 4 6.05 -8.48 -15.84
CA LEU A 4 7.11 -7.47 -15.97
C LEU A 4 6.93 -6.33 -14.97
N ALA A 5 5.69 -5.84 -14.78
CA ALA A 5 5.38 -4.84 -13.76
C ALA A 5 5.62 -5.37 -12.33
N GLN A 6 5.30 -6.65 -12.06
CA GLN A 6 5.57 -7.28 -10.78
C GLN A 6 7.09 -7.42 -10.52
N LEU A 7 7.86 -7.80 -11.55
CA LEU A 7 9.31 -7.88 -11.50
C LEU A 7 9.97 -6.52 -11.33
N GLN A 8 9.46 -5.46 -11.98
CA GLN A 8 9.98 -4.11 -11.87
C GLN A 8 9.72 -3.51 -10.48
N VAL A 9 8.56 -3.77 -9.87
CA VAL A 9 8.27 -3.38 -8.48
C VAL A 9 9.17 -4.13 -7.49
N LEU A 10 9.40 -5.42 -7.71
CA LEU A 10 10.37 -6.21 -6.93
C LEU A 10 11.80 -5.69 -7.11
N LEU A 11 12.22 -5.39 -8.35
CA LEU A 11 13.53 -4.84 -8.66
C LEU A 11 13.74 -3.46 -8.03
N ASN A 12 12.75 -2.56 -8.10
CA ASN A 12 12.85 -1.26 -7.43
C ASN A 12 12.88 -1.41 -5.91
N HIS A 13 12.10 -2.32 -5.34
CA HIS A 13 12.12 -2.55 -3.89
C HIS A 13 13.42 -3.21 -3.42
N ILE A 14 13.95 -4.17 -4.18
CA ILE A 14 15.27 -4.76 -3.95
C ILE A 14 16.34 -3.69 -4.13
N SER A 15 16.30 -2.89 -5.21
CA SER A 15 17.30 -1.86 -5.50
C SER A 15 17.32 -0.72 -4.47
N THR A 16 16.17 -0.43 -3.85
CA THR A 16 16.04 0.56 -2.75
C THR A 16 16.34 -0.04 -1.37
N THR A 17 16.36 -1.37 -1.24
CA THR A 17 16.80 -2.08 -0.03
C THR A 17 18.23 -2.59 -0.12
N THR A 18 18.81 -2.65 -1.32
CA THR A 18 20.25 -2.77 -1.57
C THR A 18 20.91 -1.41 -1.33
N GLY A 19 21.03 -1.04 -0.05
CA GLY A 19 22.26 -0.40 0.40
C GLY A 19 23.46 -1.32 0.08
N PRO A 20 24.69 -0.77 0.08
CA PRO A 20 25.82 -1.29 -0.67
C PRO A 20 25.99 -2.78 -0.43
N PHE A 21 26.04 -3.55 -1.54
CA PHE A 21 26.50 -4.93 -1.53
C PHE A 21 27.72 -5.03 -0.63
N PHE A 22 27.66 -5.95 0.33
CA PHE A 22 28.72 -6.21 1.29
C PHE A 22 30.02 -6.51 0.55
N ASN A 23 30.84 -5.49 0.34
CA ASN A 23 32.22 -5.65 -0.06
C ASN A 23 32.98 -5.99 1.24
N VAL A 24 32.81 -7.24 1.70
CA VAL A 24 33.33 -7.78 2.98
C VAL A 24 34.86 -7.70 3.05
N SER A 25 35.52 -7.45 1.93
CA SER A 25 36.98 -7.48 1.80
C SER A 25 37.74 -6.35 2.53
N SER A 26 37.06 -5.35 3.12
CA SER A 26 37.74 -4.16 3.69
C SER A 26 37.24 -3.70 5.06
N VAL A 27 36.25 -4.39 5.66
CA VAL A 27 35.60 -3.95 6.90
C VAL A 27 36.03 -4.85 8.05
N PRO A 28 36.45 -4.30 9.22
CA PRO A 28 36.81 -5.13 10.38
C PRO A 28 35.68 -6.12 10.72
N SER A 29 36.04 -7.34 11.12
CA SER A 29 35.09 -8.44 11.38
C SER A 29 33.99 -8.03 12.38
N SER A 30 34.35 -7.31 13.44
CA SER A 30 33.42 -6.73 14.44
C SER A 30 32.35 -5.83 13.81
N SER A 31 32.71 -4.94 12.88
CA SER A 31 31.74 -4.09 12.17
C SER A 31 30.84 -4.88 11.23
N THR A 32 31.33 -5.97 10.64
CA THR A 32 30.55 -6.82 9.74
C THR A 32 29.44 -7.58 10.48
N PHE A 33 29.73 -8.11 11.67
CA PHE A 33 28.71 -8.74 12.52
C PHE A 33 27.59 -7.77 12.90
N ASN A 34 27.96 -6.56 13.34
CA ASN A 34 26.99 -5.54 13.73
C ASN A 34 26.09 -5.11 12.56
N LEU A 35 26.66 -4.97 11.35
CA LEU A 35 25.90 -4.69 10.15
C LEU A 35 24.90 -5.81 9.83
N LEU A 36 25.34 -7.07 9.82
CA LEU A 36 24.45 -8.21 9.57
C LEU A 36 23.32 -8.29 10.58
N VAL A 37 23.61 -8.13 11.88
CA VAL A 37 22.60 -8.11 12.93
C VAL A 37 21.59 -6.99 12.70
N SER A 38 22.06 -5.77 12.40
CA SER A 38 21.18 -4.62 12.13
C SER A 38 20.28 -4.85 10.91
N HIS A 39 20.81 -5.46 9.84
CA HIS A 39 20.03 -5.83 8.67
C HIS A 39 19.00 -6.91 8.99
N ILE A 40 19.37 -7.98 9.72
CA ILE A 40 18.44 -9.04 10.15
C ILE A 40 17.30 -8.44 10.98
N VAL A 41 17.63 -7.55 11.93
CA VAL A 41 16.62 -6.87 12.76
C VAL A 41 15.66 -6.09 11.88
N THR A 42 16.19 -5.26 10.98
CA THR A 42 15.40 -4.39 10.11
C THR A 42 14.50 -5.17 9.15
N THR A 43 15.02 -6.19 8.47
CA THR A 43 14.24 -7.02 7.53
C THR A 43 13.15 -7.80 8.26
N THR A 44 13.44 -8.28 9.47
CA THR A 44 12.46 -9.00 10.30
C THR A 44 11.36 -8.08 10.84
N CYS A 45 11.70 -6.89 11.33
CA CYS A 45 10.69 -5.90 11.76
C CYS A 45 9.81 -5.47 10.58
N ARG A 46 10.38 -5.21 9.40
CA ARG A 46 9.61 -4.89 8.18
C ARG A 46 8.70 -6.03 7.74
N SER A 47 9.15 -7.28 7.80
CA SER A 47 8.31 -8.44 7.45
C SER A 47 7.14 -8.61 8.43
N ARG A 48 7.37 -8.39 9.73
CA ARG A 48 6.32 -8.38 10.77
C ARG A 48 5.34 -7.23 10.55
N TYR A 49 5.83 -6.04 10.21
CA TYR A 49 5.00 -4.88 9.88
C TYR A 49 4.05 -5.18 8.70
N LEU A 50 4.57 -5.70 7.58
CA LEU A 50 3.73 -6.09 6.44
C LEU A 50 2.73 -7.19 6.81
N SER A 51 3.12 -8.14 7.65
CA SER A 51 2.21 -9.18 8.17
C SER A 51 1.08 -8.59 9.01
N PHE A 52 1.37 -7.55 9.79
CA PHE A 52 0.36 -6.83 10.57
C PHE A 52 -0.59 -6.04 9.66
N CYS A 53 -0.06 -5.29 8.69
CA CYS A 53 -0.86 -4.54 7.72
C CYS A 53 -1.81 -5.44 6.94
N LEU A 54 -1.31 -6.57 6.41
CA LEU A 54 -2.13 -7.56 5.71
C LEU A 54 -3.29 -8.09 6.57
N ARG A 55 -3.03 -8.41 7.84
CA ARG A 55 -4.07 -8.88 8.78
C ARG A 55 -5.12 -7.82 9.10
N LYS A 56 -4.74 -6.54 9.03
CA LYS A 56 -5.65 -5.41 9.28
C LYS A 56 -6.26 -4.82 8.00
N GLY A 57 -6.01 -5.42 6.84
CA GLY A 57 -6.48 -4.89 5.56
C GLY A 57 -5.90 -3.51 5.21
N LEU A 58 -4.73 -3.17 5.79
CA LEU A 58 -4.04 -1.91 5.56
C LEU A 58 -3.01 -2.08 4.45
N VAL A 59 -2.86 -1.05 3.62
CA VAL A 59 -1.77 -0.96 2.65
C VAL A 59 -0.74 0.06 3.16
N PRO A 60 0.52 -0.33 3.38
CA PRO A 60 1.59 0.59 3.76
C PRO A 60 1.84 1.67 2.71
N ALA A 61 2.25 2.85 3.14
CA ALA A 61 2.56 3.95 2.24
C ALA A 61 3.75 3.63 1.33
N GLU A 62 4.74 2.87 1.82
CA GLU A 62 5.89 2.47 0.99
C GLU A 62 5.46 1.59 -0.17
N VAL A 63 4.43 0.76 0.02
CA VAL A 63 3.89 -0.11 -1.04
C VAL A 63 3.09 0.70 -2.05
N LEU A 64 2.33 1.70 -1.60
CA LEU A 64 1.64 2.62 -2.52
C LEU A 64 2.64 3.43 -3.36
N GLY A 65 3.74 3.88 -2.75
CA GLY A 65 4.81 4.61 -3.44
C GLY A 65 5.44 3.84 -4.60
N LEU A 66 5.43 2.51 -4.58
CA LEU A 66 5.96 1.67 -5.67
C LEU A 66 5.17 1.81 -6.97
N PHE A 67 3.92 2.26 -6.91
CA PHE A 67 3.05 2.44 -8.08
C PHE A 67 3.07 3.86 -8.64
N GLY A 68 3.80 4.78 -8.01
CA GLY A 68 3.89 6.17 -8.43
C GLY A 68 2.51 6.85 -8.45
N PHE A 69 2.14 7.40 -9.61
CA PHE A 69 0.89 8.14 -9.79
C PHE A 69 -0.34 7.25 -9.99
N ALA A 70 -0.17 5.97 -10.32
CA ALA A 70 -1.27 5.05 -10.53
C ALA A 70 -1.65 4.37 -9.21
N LEU A 71 -2.88 4.59 -8.73
CA LEU A 71 -3.33 3.93 -7.50
C LEU A 71 -3.59 2.44 -7.77
N PRO A 72 -2.93 1.50 -7.08
CA PRO A 72 -3.20 0.08 -7.27
C PRO A 72 -4.58 -0.29 -6.72
N THR A 73 -5.23 -1.29 -7.32
CA THR A 73 -6.41 -1.90 -6.68
C THR A 73 -6.01 -2.53 -5.34
N PRO A 74 -6.91 -2.57 -4.34
CA PRO A 74 -6.60 -3.16 -3.02
C PRO A 74 -6.08 -4.59 -3.10
N GLY A 75 -6.65 -5.40 -4.01
CA GLY A 75 -6.20 -6.77 -4.25
C GLY A 75 -4.77 -6.84 -4.81
N HIS A 76 -4.40 -5.92 -5.70
CA HIS A 76 -3.06 -5.84 -6.26
C HIS A 76 -2.05 -5.37 -5.22
N ALA A 77 -2.37 -4.32 -4.45
CA ALA A 77 -1.54 -3.86 -3.34
C ALA A 77 -1.29 -4.97 -2.30
N ASN A 78 -2.33 -5.71 -1.91
CA ASN A 78 -2.20 -6.85 -0.99
C ASN A 78 -1.35 -7.99 -1.55
N ARG A 79 -1.36 -8.21 -2.87
CA ARG A 79 -0.47 -9.18 -3.51
C ARG A 79 0.98 -8.71 -3.42
N VAL A 80 1.25 -7.44 -3.71
CA VAL A 80 2.61 -6.87 -3.60
C VAL A 80 3.12 -6.89 -2.16
N CYS A 81 2.30 -6.53 -1.17
CA CYS A 81 2.63 -6.68 0.26
C CYS A 81 3.06 -8.11 0.60
N ARG A 82 2.34 -9.12 0.08
CA ARG A 82 2.67 -10.53 0.31
C ARG A 82 4.00 -10.92 -0.34
N LEU A 83 4.27 -10.45 -1.56
CA LEU A 83 5.52 -10.68 -2.27
C LEU A 83 6.71 -10.08 -1.49
N ILE A 84 6.62 -8.80 -1.14
CA ILE A 84 7.66 -8.10 -0.37
C ILE A 84 7.90 -8.80 0.97
N ARG A 85 6.83 -9.15 1.70
CA ARG A 85 6.94 -9.87 2.96
C ARG A 85 7.68 -11.20 2.80
N SER A 86 7.35 -11.99 1.77
CA SER A 86 8.02 -13.25 1.48
C SER A 86 9.50 -13.04 1.15
N GLU A 87 9.81 -11.98 0.39
CA GLU A 87 11.19 -11.64 0.04
C GLU A 87 12.01 -11.21 1.26
N LEU A 88 11.45 -10.37 2.15
CA LEU A 88 12.11 -9.98 3.39
C LEU A 88 12.42 -11.19 4.29
N TRP A 89 11.51 -12.18 4.37
CA TRP A 89 11.80 -13.42 5.09
C TRP A 89 12.90 -14.25 4.43
N ARG A 90 13.00 -14.23 3.10
CA ARG A 90 14.10 -14.87 2.36
C ARG A 90 15.42 -14.17 2.66
N GLN A 91 15.44 -12.84 2.65
CA GLN A 91 16.61 -12.03 3.04
C GLN A 91 17.05 -12.30 4.47
N THR A 92 16.11 -12.37 5.43
CA THR A 92 16.43 -12.72 6.82
C THR A 92 17.15 -14.07 6.94
N ARG A 93 16.67 -15.12 6.24
CA ARG A 93 17.33 -16.42 6.25
C ARG A 93 18.73 -16.36 5.64
N LEU A 94 18.87 -15.71 4.49
CA LEU A 94 20.17 -15.52 3.84
C LEU A 94 21.18 -14.81 4.75
N LEU A 95 20.77 -13.74 5.42
CA LEU A 95 21.62 -12.99 6.34
C LEU A 95 22.00 -13.83 7.58
N GLN A 96 21.10 -14.70 8.06
CA GLN A 96 21.41 -15.65 9.14
C GLN A 96 22.41 -16.72 8.69
N ASP A 97 22.36 -17.15 7.43
CA ASP A 97 23.34 -18.06 6.86
C ASP A 97 24.71 -17.38 6.72
N TYR A 98 24.75 -16.12 6.28
CA TYR A 98 25.99 -15.33 6.25
C TYR A 98 26.59 -15.13 7.64
N LEU A 99 25.74 -14.84 8.65
CA LEU A 99 26.17 -14.73 10.04
C LEU A 99 26.83 -16.03 10.52
N ARG A 100 26.23 -17.17 10.18
CA ARG A 100 26.79 -18.50 10.49
C ARG A 100 28.14 -18.70 9.81
N VAL A 101 28.24 -18.44 8.51
CA VAL A 101 29.50 -18.61 7.76
C VAL A 101 30.62 -17.76 8.39
N LEU A 102 30.34 -16.51 8.77
CA LEU A 102 31.34 -15.64 9.38
C LEU A 102 31.81 -16.12 10.76
N CYS A 103 30.90 -16.63 11.61
CA CYS A 103 31.30 -17.22 12.90
C CYS A 103 32.24 -18.42 12.69
N TYR A 104 31.90 -19.31 11.76
CA TYR A 104 32.71 -20.51 11.49
C TYR A 104 34.00 -20.24 10.69
N ALA A 105 34.09 -19.09 10.00
CA ALA A 105 35.31 -18.66 9.33
C ALA A 105 36.30 -18.01 10.30
N SER A 106 35.80 -17.42 11.39
CA SER A 106 36.62 -16.63 12.34
C SER A 106 37.16 -17.46 13.50
N ASP A 107 36.45 -18.53 13.89
CA ASP A 107 36.70 -19.25 15.13
C ASP A 107 36.57 -20.78 14.98
N PRO A 108 37.21 -21.57 15.87
CA PRO A 108 37.04 -23.02 15.88
C PRO A 108 35.58 -23.41 16.18
N PRO A 109 35.11 -24.60 15.74
CA PRO A 109 33.69 -24.96 15.73
C PRO A 109 32.96 -24.79 17.07
N TRP A 110 33.61 -25.13 18.19
CA TRP A 110 33.01 -25.02 19.52
C TRP A 110 32.79 -23.56 19.95
N LYS A 111 33.71 -22.65 19.59
CA LYS A 111 33.62 -21.23 19.92
C LYS A 111 32.65 -20.51 18.97
N ALA A 112 32.73 -20.84 17.67
CA ALA A 112 31.82 -20.33 16.65
C ALA A 112 30.35 -20.63 16.98
N GLU A 113 30.05 -21.84 17.47
CA GLU A 113 28.68 -22.22 17.84
C GLU A 113 28.17 -21.44 19.07
N VAL A 114 29.02 -21.20 20.07
CA VAL A 114 28.69 -20.37 21.24
C VAL A 114 28.43 -18.93 20.83
N GLU A 115 29.30 -18.36 19.99
CA GLU A 115 29.16 -17.00 19.48
C GLU A 115 27.89 -16.86 18.62
N LEU A 116 27.66 -17.78 17.68
CA LEU A 116 26.47 -17.79 16.83
C LEU A 116 25.18 -17.83 17.67
N ARG A 117 25.15 -18.64 18.73
CA ARG A 117 24.02 -18.71 19.66
C ARG A 117 23.81 -17.38 20.39
N SER A 118 24.90 -16.76 20.87
CA SER A 118 24.86 -15.45 21.51
C SER A 118 24.34 -14.37 20.56
N LEU A 119 24.85 -14.30 19.33
CA LEU A 119 24.44 -13.34 18.31
C LEU A 119 22.98 -13.54 17.91
N ARG A 120 22.50 -14.78 17.77
CA ARG A 120 21.09 -15.07 17.51
C ARG A 120 20.19 -14.62 18.65
N ALA A 121 20.57 -14.88 19.90
CA ALA A 121 19.83 -14.42 21.07
C ALA A 121 19.79 -12.89 21.16
N TYR A 122 20.92 -12.23 20.91
CA TYR A 122 21.02 -10.77 20.84
C TYR A 122 20.12 -10.21 19.72
N THR A 123 20.20 -10.77 18.52
CA THR A 123 19.37 -10.39 17.37
C THR A 123 17.88 -10.53 17.69
N ALA A 124 17.47 -11.63 18.33
CA ALA A 124 16.08 -11.85 18.72
C ALA A 124 15.59 -10.78 19.72
N ARG A 125 16.39 -10.45 20.74
CA ARG A 125 16.08 -9.36 21.68
C ARG A 125 15.94 -8.02 20.99
N MET A 126 16.86 -7.71 20.06
CA MET A 126 16.80 -6.49 19.26
C MET A 126 15.54 -6.45 18.40
N VAL A 127 15.19 -7.54 17.72
CA VAL A 127 13.93 -7.62 16.96
C VAL A 127 12.73 -7.30 17.83
N GLU A 128 12.62 -7.87 19.03
CA GLU A 128 11.47 -7.59 19.90
C GLU A 128 11.45 -6.13 20.39
N PHE A 129 12.61 -5.59 20.78
CA PHE A 129 12.74 -4.19 21.19
C PHE A 129 12.29 -3.24 20.08
N TRP A 130 12.88 -3.35 18.89
CA TRP A 130 12.54 -2.50 17.75
C TRP A 130 11.10 -2.72 17.29
N TRP A 131 10.62 -3.96 17.29
CA TRP A 131 9.23 -4.27 16.95
C TRP A 131 8.24 -3.59 17.91
N ALA A 132 8.50 -3.59 19.21
CA ALA A 132 7.66 -2.90 20.18
C ALA A 132 7.59 -1.38 19.92
N SER A 133 8.73 -0.76 19.58
CA SER A 133 8.79 0.65 19.19
C SER A 133 7.99 0.92 17.91
N TYR A 134 8.21 0.14 16.85
CA TYR A 134 7.49 0.26 15.58
C TYR A 134 5.99 0.05 15.74
N LEU A 135 5.57 -0.98 16.47
CA LEU A 135 4.16 -1.31 16.68
C LEU A 135 3.43 -0.17 17.40
N SER A 136 4.07 0.43 18.41
CA SER A 136 3.50 1.55 19.16
C SER A 136 3.21 2.75 18.25
N SER A 137 4.17 3.12 17.40
CA SER A 137 3.99 4.20 16.41
C SER A 137 2.89 3.89 15.40
N VAL A 138 2.84 2.64 14.89
CA VAL A 138 1.82 2.22 13.92
C VAL A 138 0.43 2.23 14.52
N LEU A 139 0.26 1.71 15.75
CA LEU A 139 -1.02 1.71 16.44
C LEU A 139 -1.52 3.13 16.73
N HIS A 140 -0.62 4.05 17.07
CA HIS A 140 -0.98 5.46 17.28
C HIS A 140 -1.54 6.10 15.99
N VAL A 141 -0.89 5.87 14.85
CA VAL A 141 -1.37 6.38 13.54
C VAL A 141 -2.73 5.78 13.17
N ILE A 142 -2.94 4.49 13.43
CA ILE A 142 -4.22 3.82 13.15
C ILE A 142 -5.33 4.40 14.02
N ARG A 143 -5.09 4.58 15.33
CA ARG A 143 -6.06 5.19 16.25
C ARG A 143 -6.43 6.61 15.82
N LYS A 144 -5.43 7.45 15.51
CA LYS A 144 -5.65 8.81 15.02
C LYS A 144 -6.49 8.86 13.74
N LYS A 145 -6.28 7.92 12.81
CA LYS A 145 -7.10 7.80 11.58
C LYS A 145 -8.52 7.33 11.87
N ALA A 146 -8.71 6.43 12.83
CA ALA A 146 -10.04 5.97 13.23
C ALA A 146 -10.85 7.08 13.89
N ASP A 147 -10.22 7.89 14.73
CA ASP A 147 -10.86 9.04 15.39
C ASP A 147 -11.25 10.12 14.39
N LYS A 148 -10.39 10.41 13.41
CA LYS A 148 -10.70 11.36 12.33
C LYS A 148 -11.90 10.91 11.47
N ARG A 149 -12.00 9.61 11.17
CA ARG A 149 -13.14 9.05 10.43
C ARG A 149 -14.45 9.04 11.21
N ARG A 150 -14.43 9.17 12.55
CA ARG A 150 -15.65 9.32 13.35
C ARG A 150 -16.26 10.73 13.27
N GLY A 151 -15.48 11.73 12.86
CA GLY A 151 -15.94 13.13 12.77
C GLY A 151 -16.34 13.59 11.37
N GLU A 152 -15.92 12.91 10.30
CA GLU A 152 -16.20 13.33 8.92
C GLU A 152 -17.48 12.65 8.39
N SER A 153 -18.47 13.46 8.01
CA SER A 153 -19.65 12.98 7.27
C SER A 153 -19.17 12.33 5.97
N PRO A 154 -19.62 11.11 5.63
CA PRO A 154 -19.19 10.40 4.43
C PRO A 154 -19.64 11.05 3.11
N VAL A 155 -20.33 12.18 3.19
CA VAL A 155 -20.90 12.92 2.05
C VAL A 155 -20.03 14.13 1.76
N LEU A 156 -19.29 14.10 0.65
CA LEU A 156 -18.58 15.26 0.12
C LEU A 156 -19.58 16.10 -0.68
N VAL A 157 -19.91 17.29 -0.18
CA VAL A 157 -20.73 18.27 -0.90
C VAL A 157 -19.81 19.12 -1.76
N LEU A 158 -20.05 19.17 -3.07
CA LEU A 158 -19.30 20.02 -4.00
C LEU A 158 -20.00 21.37 -4.11
N GLY A 159 -19.40 22.41 -3.54
CA GLY A 159 -19.92 23.78 -3.50
C GLY A 159 -20.24 24.20 -2.06
N ASP A 160 -19.71 25.35 -1.64
CA ASP A 160 -19.80 25.82 -0.24
C ASP A 160 -21.22 26.29 0.13
N ASP A 161 -22.06 26.61 -0.87
CA ASP A 161 -23.41 27.17 -0.68
C ASP A 161 -24.55 26.17 -0.98
N VAL A 162 -24.26 24.87 -1.09
CA VAL A 162 -25.28 23.87 -1.44
C VAL A 162 -25.75 23.14 -0.18
N GLU A 163 -26.88 23.58 0.37
CA GLU A 163 -27.55 22.85 1.45
C GLU A 163 -28.22 21.58 0.90
N ILE A 164 -27.79 20.42 1.40
CA ILE A 164 -28.43 19.15 1.07
C ILE A 164 -29.62 18.93 2.01
N PRO A 165 -30.85 18.73 1.48
CA PRO A 165 -31.99 18.40 2.31
C PRO A 165 -31.75 17.16 3.18
N GLU A 166 -32.14 17.20 4.47
CA GLU A 166 -31.83 16.16 5.46
C GLU A 166 -32.24 14.73 5.06
N HIS A 167 -33.32 14.60 4.28
CA HIS A 167 -33.78 13.30 3.80
C HIS A 167 -32.82 12.69 2.77
N VAL A 168 -32.23 13.53 1.91
CA VAL A 168 -31.20 13.14 0.93
C VAL A 168 -29.90 12.82 1.64
N GLU A 169 -29.49 13.66 2.60
CA GLU A 169 -28.28 13.43 3.39
C GLU A 169 -28.33 12.10 4.15
N ARG A 170 -29.48 11.76 4.75
CA ARG A 170 -29.72 10.47 5.42
C ARG A 170 -29.61 9.27 4.48
N ILE A 171 -29.96 9.42 3.21
CA ILE A 171 -29.86 8.37 2.20
C ILE A 171 -28.41 8.26 1.69
N LEU A 172 -27.76 9.39 1.38
CA LEU A 172 -26.36 9.44 0.96
C LEU A 172 -25.41 8.87 2.01
N LYS A 173 -25.69 9.08 3.31
CA LYS A 173 -24.96 8.48 4.43
C LYS A 173 -25.00 6.94 4.45
N LYS A 174 -26.02 6.30 3.86
CA LYS A 174 -26.09 4.83 3.76
C LYS A 174 -25.12 4.27 2.71
N GLY A 175 -24.61 5.11 1.81
CA GLY A 175 -23.62 4.77 0.79
C GLY A 175 -24.20 4.60 -0.62
N PRO A 176 -23.35 4.52 -1.65
CA PRO A 176 -23.73 4.56 -3.07
C PRO A 176 -24.58 3.36 -3.54
N LYS A 177 -24.75 2.34 -2.69
CA LYS A 177 -25.61 1.19 -2.97
C LYS A 177 -27.08 1.44 -2.60
N PHE A 178 -27.37 2.51 -1.86
CA PHE A 178 -28.70 2.86 -1.36
C PHE A 178 -29.23 4.17 -1.96
N SER A 179 -28.51 4.77 -2.90
CA SER A 179 -29.08 5.80 -3.76
C SER A 179 -30.08 5.15 -4.68
N TYR A 180 -31.33 5.61 -4.64
CA TYR A 180 -32.31 5.31 -5.68
C TYR A 180 -31.74 5.76 -7.01
N GLU A 181 -31.86 4.92 -8.04
CA GLU A 181 -31.62 5.37 -9.40
C GLU A 181 -32.61 6.51 -9.67
N PRO A 182 -32.13 7.74 -9.95
CA PRO A 182 -33.04 8.85 -10.17
C PRO A 182 -33.89 8.54 -11.41
N VAL A 183 -35.20 8.37 -11.21
CA VAL A 183 -36.15 8.22 -12.30
C VAL A 183 -36.33 9.59 -12.92
N VAL A 184 -35.43 9.94 -13.83
CA VAL A 184 -35.50 11.21 -14.57
C VAL A 184 -36.49 11.01 -15.72
N PRO A 185 -37.56 11.82 -15.82
CA PRO A 185 -38.51 11.68 -16.90
C PRO A 185 -37.85 11.95 -18.26
N PRO A 186 -38.31 11.31 -19.36
CA PRO A 186 -37.67 11.42 -20.67
C PRO A 186 -37.47 12.86 -21.18
N GLN A 187 -38.42 13.77 -20.87
CA GLN A 187 -38.28 15.19 -21.23
C GLN A 187 -37.09 15.89 -20.55
N GLU A 188 -36.77 15.52 -19.31
CA GLU A 188 -35.67 16.11 -18.56
C GLU A 188 -34.32 15.58 -19.04
N LEU A 189 -34.25 14.29 -19.42
CA LEU A 189 -33.08 13.71 -20.06
C LEU A 189 -32.75 14.39 -21.40
N LEU A 190 -33.78 14.70 -22.20
CA LEU A 190 -33.65 15.47 -23.43
C LEU A 190 -33.18 16.91 -23.18
N ALA A 191 -33.74 17.57 -22.16
CA ALA A 191 -33.31 18.91 -21.77
C ALA A 191 -31.85 18.91 -21.28
N PHE A 192 -31.44 17.86 -20.55
CA PHE A 192 -30.06 17.68 -20.11
C PHE A 192 -29.11 17.45 -21.29
N ASN A 193 -29.46 16.56 -22.22
CA ASN A 193 -28.68 16.34 -23.44
C ASN A 193 -28.47 17.65 -24.22
N ARG A 194 -29.53 18.46 -24.39
CA ARG A 194 -29.41 19.80 -25.02
C ARG A 194 -28.42 20.71 -24.29
N ARG A 195 -28.47 20.76 -22.95
CA ARG A 195 -27.53 21.57 -22.14
C ARG A 195 -26.09 21.09 -22.26
N VAL A 196 -25.87 19.79 -22.32
CA VAL A 196 -24.53 19.22 -22.52
C VAL A 196 -24.04 19.52 -23.92
N ALA A 197 -24.87 19.32 -24.94
CA ALA A 197 -24.54 19.62 -26.33
C ALA A 197 -24.18 21.09 -26.53
N THR A 198 -24.86 22.04 -25.87
CA THR A 198 -24.51 23.48 -25.96
C THR A 198 -23.12 23.85 -25.45
N ARG A 199 -22.46 22.96 -24.69
CA ARG A 199 -21.07 23.16 -24.26
C ARG A 199 -20.05 22.59 -25.24
N ALA A 200 -20.50 21.86 -26.26
CA ALA A 200 -19.63 21.35 -27.31
C ALA A 200 -19.29 22.47 -28.32
N PRO A 201 -18.13 22.37 -28.99
CA PRO A 201 -17.79 23.21 -30.14
C PRO A 201 -18.91 23.24 -31.21
N GLN A 202 -19.08 24.38 -31.89
CA GLN A 202 -20.21 24.60 -32.82
C GLN A 202 -20.29 23.56 -33.95
N ASP A 203 -19.15 23.05 -34.40
CA ASP A 203 -18.97 21.99 -35.40
C ASP A 203 -19.37 20.60 -34.89
N GLN A 204 -19.34 20.39 -33.57
CA GLN A 204 -19.68 19.11 -32.93
C GLN A 204 -21.04 19.11 -32.23
N TYR A 205 -21.67 20.28 -32.07
CA TYR A 205 -22.96 20.44 -31.40
C TYR A 205 -24.03 19.44 -31.89
N VAL A 206 -24.25 19.40 -33.21
CA VAL A 206 -25.27 18.55 -33.83
C VAL A 206 -24.97 17.07 -33.59
N ARG A 207 -23.69 16.69 -33.69
CA ARG A 207 -23.25 15.32 -33.45
C ARG A 207 -23.46 14.91 -31.99
N CYS A 208 -23.04 15.73 -31.03
CA CYS A 208 -23.25 15.46 -29.60
C CYS A 208 -24.74 15.34 -29.25
N LEU A 209 -25.58 16.19 -29.85
CA LEU A 209 -27.02 16.13 -29.63
C LEU A 209 -27.61 14.81 -30.14
N LEU A 210 -27.28 14.41 -31.37
CA LEU A 210 -27.78 13.18 -32.00
C LEU A 210 -27.28 11.92 -31.28
N GLU A 211 -25.99 11.86 -30.95
CA GLU A 211 -25.40 10.75 -30.19
C GLU A 211 -26.05 10.64 -28.80
N GLY A 212 -26.34 11.77 -28.15
CA GLY A 212 -27.06 11.79 -26.88
C GLY A 212 -28.50 11.30 -26.99
N VAL A 213 -29.22 11.64 -28.07
CA VAL A 213 -30.59 11.13 -28.29
C VAL A 213 -30.58 9.63 -28.56
N ASP A 214 -29.60 9.15 -29.33
CA ASP A 214 -29.42 7.72 -29.65
C ASP A 214 -28.94 6.89 -28.46
N ALA A 215 -28.23 7.51 -27.50
CA ALA A 215 -27.93 6.89 -26.22
C ALA A 215 -29.19 6.77 -25.35
N LEU A 216 -29.99 7.84 -25.28
CA LEU A 216 -31.23 7.87 -24.49
C LEU A 216 -32.29 6.89 -25.00
N SER A 217 -32.45 6.77 -26.32
CA SER A 217 -33.39 5.83 -26.93
C SER A 217 -33.05 4.37 -26.59
N ARG A 218 -31.76 4.03 -26.48
CA ARG A 218 -31.29 2.69 -26.12
C ARG A 218 -31.45 2.34 -24.64
N THR A 219 -31.53 3.34 -23.77
CA THR A 219 -31.74 3.14 -22.32
C THR A 219 -33.22 3.12 -21.91
N CYS A 220 -34.13 3.58 -22.78
CA CYS A 220 -35.57 3.58 -22.53
C CYS A 220 -36.31 2.37 -23.14
N ALA A 221 -35.59 1.42 -23.75
CA ALA A 221 -36.12 0.14 -24.25
C ALA A 221 -35.81 -0.99 -23.26
#